data_AF-X1UL29-F1
#
_entry.id   AF-X1UL29-F1
#
_cell.length_a   1.000
_cell.length_b   1.000
_cell.length_c   1.000
_cell.angle_alpha   90.00
_cell.angle_beta   90.00
_cell.angle_gamma   90.00
#
_symmetry.space_group_name_H-M   'P 1'
#
loop_
_entity.id
_entity.type
_entity.pdbx_description
1 polymer ?
#
loop_
_entity_poly.entity_id
_entity_poly.type
_entity_poly.pdbx_seq_one_letter_code
_entity_poly.pdbx_strand_id
1 'polypeptide(L)'
;MIAVRAQDLFGPPGFVGTKEDMELYGATAEENIDRIKDLIQKYNNTADGRLGIWPCLFYMPNASDKLCLMCKELADKYKVGVAGHANVMKPMVEVSVQGWGKTPIMRLYDSGALGRNVVLAHAAYMSGKDILAVRETNTSLAHCVLASMSLQYGSCLFGHFPEMVDMGINIT
;
A
#
# COMPACT_ATOMS: atom_id res chain seq x y z
N MET A 1 -16.02 7.99 24.50
CA MET A 1 -16.49 7.57 23.16
C MET A 1 -15.40 6.67 22.59
N ILE A 2 -15.64 5.36 22.50
CA ILE A 2 -14.62 4.39 22.08
C ILE A 2 -14.53 4.49 20.56
N ALA A 3 -13.45 5.07 20.05
CA ALA A 3 -13.18 5.10 18.62
C ALA A 3 -12.88 3.67 18.15
N VAL A 4 -13.75 3.11 17.32
CA VAL A 4 -13.51 1.87 16.59
C VAL A 4 -12.28 2.10 15.72
N ARG A 5 -11.18 1.40 16.00
CA ARG A 5 -9.95 1.47 15.20
C ARG A 5 -10.21 0.73 13.89
N ALA A 6 -9.54 1.10 12.79
CA ALA A 6 -9.66 0.30 11.57
C ALA A 6 -9.23 -1.17 11.78
N GLN A 7 -8.44 -1.43 12.83
CA GLN A 7 -8.13 -2.78 13.31
C GLN A 7 -9.38 -3.54 13.77
N ASP A 8 -10.34 -2.88 14.42
CA ASP A 8 -11.60 -3.46 14.88
C ASP A 8 -12.59 -3.70 13.72
N LEU A 9 -12.42 -2.98 12.59
CA LEU A 9 -13.22 -3.11 11.38
C LEU A 9 -12.65 -4.14 10.38
N PHE A 10 -11.33 -4.28 10.31
CA PHE A 10 -10.65 -5.02 9.23
C PHE A 10 -9.68 -6.11 9.70
N GLY A 11 -9.51 -6.31 11.01
CA GLY A 11 -8.69 -7.38 11.58
C GLY A 11 -9.44 -8.16 12.66
N PRO A 12 -9.18 -9.46 12.84
CA PRO A 12 -9.75 -10.18 13.97
C PRO A 12 -9.16 -9.64 15.29
N PRO A 13 -9.94 -9.59 16.39
CA PRO A 13 -9.48 -9.11 17.69
C PRO A 13 -8.27 -9.92 18.20
N GLY A 14 -7.22 -9.25 18.70
CA GLY A 14 -6.12 -9.89 19.44
C GLY A 14 -4.93 -10.39 18.62
N PHE A 15 -4.57 -9.74 17.52
CA PHE A 15 -3.52 -10.22 16.60
C PHE A 15 -2.09 -9.99 17.14
N VAL A 16 -1.34 -11.08 17.43
CA VAL A 16 0.03 -11.05 17.99
C VAL A 16 1.04 -11.98 17.27
N GLY A 17 0.70 -12.54 16.09
CA GLY A 17 1.56 -13.49 15.35
C GLY A 17 2.15 -12.97 14.04
N THR A 18 3.28 -13.55 13.61
CA THR A 18 3.88 -13.37 12.28
C THR A 18 2.97 -13.98 11.20
N LYS A 19 2.61 -13.21 10.17
CA LYS A 19 1.53 -13.55 9.22
C LYS A 19 1.83 -14.64 8.18
N GLU A 20 2.97 -15.33 8.28
CA GLU A 20 3.24 -16.51 7.46
C GLU A 20 2.22 -17.64 7.74
N ASP A 21 1.57 -17.61 8.91
CA ASP A 21 0.60 -18.61 9.38
C ASP A 21 -0.86 -18.11 9.42
N MET A 22 -1.25 -17.13 8.59
CA MET A 22 -2.69 -16.77 8.53
C MET A 22 -3.49 -17.86 7.81
N GLU A 23 -4.53 -18.36 8.49
CA GLU A 23 -5.57 -19.15 7.84
C GLU A 23 -6.16 -18.34 6.68
N LEU A 24 -6.15 -18.94 5.48
CA LEU A 24 -6.54 -18.26 4.25
C LEU A 24 -8.06 -18.08 4.21
N TYR A 25 -8.56 -16.94 4.70
CA TYR A 25 -9.94 -16.53 4.51
C TYR A 25 -10.11 -15.88 3.14
N GLY A 26 -10.11 -16.68 2.07
CA GLY A 26 -10.33 -16.20 0.70
C GLY A 26 -9.47 -16.90 -0.35
N ALA A 27 -9.04 -16.12 -1.34
CA ALA A 27 -8.24 -16.62 -2.45
C ALA A 27 -6.73 -16.51 -2.17
N THR A 28 -5.94 -17.41 -2.76
CA THR A 28 -4.48 -17.40 -2.66
C THR A 28 -3.89 -16.17 -3.36
N ALA A 29 -2.60 -15.91 -3.15
CA ALA A 29 -1.91 -14.83 -3.87
C ALA A 29 -1.96 -15.08 -5.39
N GLU A 30 -1.75 -16.32 -5.81
CA GLU A 30 -1.80 -16.78 -7.20
C GLU A 30 -3.18 -16.57 -7.82
N GLU A 31 -4.24 -17.00 -7.13
CA GLU A 31 -5.62 -16.82 -7.61
C GLU A 31 -6.00 -15.34 -7.76
N ASN A 32 -5.58 -14.49 -6.83
CA ASN A 32 -5.80 -13.04 -6.94
C ASN A 32 -5.04 -12.44 -8.12
N ILE A 33 -3.80 -12.87 -8.33
CA ILE A 33 -2.96 -12.41 -9.45
C ILE A 33 -3.53 -12.85 -10.80
N ASP A 34 -4.01 -14.09 -10.91
CA ASP A 34 -4.67 -14.57 -12.14
C ASP A 34 -5.95 -13.79 -12.45
N ARG A 35 -6.78 -13.50 -11.43
CA ARG A 35 -7.97 -12.65 -11.62
C ARG A 35 -7.60 -11.26 -12.14
N ILE A 36 -6.56 -10.63 -11.57
CA ILE A 36 -6.11 -9.30 -12.02
C ILE A 36 -5.54 -9.40 -13.44
N LYS A 37 -4.78 -10.46 -13.75
CA LYS A 37 -4.24 -10.72 -15.10
C LYS A 37 -5.37 -10.81 -16.13
N ASP A 38 -6.43 -11.54 -15.84
CA ASP A 38 -7.59 -11.68 -16.74
C ASP A 38 -8.29 -10.34 -16.97
N LEU A 39 -8.42 -9.51 -15.93
CA LEU A 39 -8.95 -8.16 -16.05
C LEU A 39 -8.06 -7.25 -16.89
N ILE A 40 -6.74 -7.31 -16.71
CA ILE A 40 -5.78 -6.55 -17.52
C ILE A 40 -5.93 -6.95 -18.99
N GLN A 41 -5.92 -8.26 -19.29
CA GLN A 41 -6.02 -8.76 -20.67
C GLN A 41 -7.35 -8.37 -21.33
N LYS A 42 -8.44 -8.34 -20.56
CA LYS A 42 -9.77 -8.06 -21.09
C LYS A 42 -10.07 -6.58 -21.25
N TYR A 43 -9.60 -5.72 -20.35
CA TYR A 43 -10.07 -4.33 -20.25
C TYR A 43 -8.96 -3.27 -20.31
N ASN A 44 -7.70 -3.61 -20.06
CA ASN A 44 -6.63 -2.61 -20.09
C ASN A 44 -6.46 -2.04 -21.51
N ASN A 45 -6.31 -0.71 -21.60
CA ASN A 45 -6.18 0.04 -22.85
C ASN A 45 -7.39 -0.09 -23.80
N THR A 46 -8.54 -0.57 -23.31
CA THR A 46 -9.80 -0.55 -24.06
C THR A 46 -10.44 0.84 -24.02
N ALA A 47 -11.55 1.03 -24.75
CA ALA A 47 -12.23 2.32 -24.91
C ALA A 47 -11.26 3.43 -25.39
N ASP A 48 -10.54 3.14 -26.48
CA ASP A 48 -9.53 4.04 -27.08
C ASP A 48 -8.44 4.49 -26.09
N GLY A 49 -8.01 3.58 -25.21
CA GLY A 49 -6.98 3.84 -24.21
C GLY A 49 -7.44 4.62 -22.98
N ARG A 50 -8.75 4.86 -22.80
CA ARG A 50 -9.30 5.57 -21.62
C ARG A 50 -9.36 4.70 -20.35
N LEU A 51 -9.33 3.37 -20.49
CA LEU A 51 -9.42 2.43 -19.36
C LEU A 51 -8.05 1.81 -19.05
N GLY A 52 -7.60 1.98 -17.80
CA GLY A 52 -6.41 1.33 -17.25
C GLY A 52 -6.76 0.38 -16.10
N ILE A 53 -6.09 -0.77 -16.03
CA ILE A 53 -6.31 -1.78 -14.98
C ILE A 53 -5.01 -1.99 -14.20
N TRP A 54 -5.03 -1.68 -12.91
CA TRP A 54 -3.86 -1.72 -12.03
C TRP A 54 -4.13 -2.65 -10.84
N PRO A 55 -3.17 -3.52 -10.44
CA PRO A 55 -3.25 -4.20 -9.15
C PRO A 55 -3.37 -3.19 -8.00
N CYS A 56 -4.20 -3.50 -7.00
CA CYS A 56 -4.42 -2.62 -5.85
C CYS A 56 -4.24 -3.37 -4.52
N LEU A 57 -3.32 -2.89 -3.68
CA LEU A 57 -3.05 -3.40 -2.34
C LEU A 57 -3.80 -2.56 -1.30
N PHE A 58 -5.00 -3.01 -0.92
CA PHE A 58 -5.92 -2.21 -0.10
C PHE A 58 -5.44 -1.96 1.34
N TYR A 59 -4.92 -2.98 2.02
CA TYR A 59 -4.47 -2.86 3.41
C TYR A 59 -3.19 -3.66 3.60
N MET A 60 -2.05 -2.98 3.74
CA MET A 60 -0.72 -3.63 3.74
C MET A 60 -0.53 -4.69 4.84
N PRO A 61 -1.08 -4.53 6.06
CA PRO A 61 -1.04 -5.63 7.00
C PRO A 61 -1.81 -6.87 6.54
N ASN A 62 -2.73 -6.81 5.57
CA ASN A 62 -3.42 -8.00 5.06
C ASN A 62 -2.81 -8.54 3.75
N ALA A 63 -1.75 -7.92 3.24
CA ALA A 63 -1.02 -8.42 2.09
C ALA A 63 0.28 -9.08 2.54
N SER A 64 0.57 -10.28 2.05
CA SER A 64 1.88 -10.91 2.23
C SER A 64 2.93 -10.25 1.33
N ASP A 65 4.20 -10.32 1.72
CA ASP A 65 5.29 -9.77 0.90
C ASP A 65 5.35 -10.44 -0.47
N LYS A 66 5.02 -11.75 -0.53
CA LYS A 66 4.85 -12.51 -1.78
C LYS A 66 3.80 -11.87 -2.70
N LEU A 67 2.60 -11.58 -2.17
CA LEU A 67 1.54 -10.95 -2.97
C LEU A 67 1.94 -9.55 -3.43
N CYS A 68 2.59 -8.77 -2.57
CA CYS A 68 3.10 -7.44 -2.93
C CYS A 68 4.09 -7.51 -4.12
N LEU A 69 5.05 -8.43 -4.05
CA LEU A 69 6.00 -8.66 -5.14
C LEU A 69 5.30 -9.14 -6.43
N MET A 70 4.39 -10.11 -6.34
CA MET A 70 3.66 -10.60 -7.51
C MET A 70 2.85 -9.48 -8.19
N CYS A 71 2.23 -8.58 -7.41
CA CYS A 71 1.55 -7.40 -7.96
C CYS A 71 2.51 -6.49 -8.73
N LYS A 72 3.72 -6.26 -8.19
CA LYS A 72 4.76 -5.46 -8.85
C LYS A 72 5.25 -6.09 -10.14
N GLU A 73 5.59 -7.38 -10.11
CA GLU A 73 6.04 -8.13 -11.29
C GLU A 73 4.98 -8.16 -12.39
N LEU A 74 3.70 -8.34 -12.01
CA LEU A 74 2.58 -8.29 -12.93
C LEU A 74 2.45 -6.90 -13.57
N ALA A 75 2.53 -5.85 -12.76
CA ALA A 75 2.45 -4.47 -13.25
C ALA A 75 3.59 -4.13 -14.22
N ASP A 76 4.81 -4.56 -13.91
CA ASP A 76 5.98 -4.36 -14.79
C ASP A 76 5.84 -5.13 -16.11
N LYS A 77 5.37 -6.38 -16.04
CA LYS A 77 5.13 -7.22 -17.23
C LYS A 77 4.12 -6.59 -18.18
N TYR A 78 3.02 -6.06 -17.66
CA TYR A 78 1.94 -5.47 -18.46
C TYR A 78 2.11 -3.95 -18.67
N LYS A 79 3.18 -3.35 -18.16
CA LYS A 79 3.45 -1.90 -18.21
C LYS A 79 2.30 -1.06 -17.67
N VAL A 80 1.68 -1.52 -16.59
CA VAL A 80 0.65 -0.81 -15.82
C VAL A 80 1.22 -0.33 -14.47
N GLY A 81 0.44 0.43 -13.72
CA GLY A 81 0.81 0.85 -12.37
C GLY A 81 0.35 -0.13 -11.29
N VAL A 82 0.80 0.10 -10.06
CA VAL A 82 0.28 -0.51 -8.83
C VAL A 82 -0.24 0.61 -7.95
N ALA A 83 -1.45 0.43 -7.42
CA ALA A 83 -1.98 1.29 -6.37
C ALA A 83 -1.92 0.57 -5.02
N GLY A 84 -1.84 1.32 -3.92
CA GLY A 84 -1.98 0.73 -2.60
C GLY A 84 -2.19 1.76 -1.51
N HIS A 85 -2.52 1.30 -0.31
CA HIS A 85 -2.61 2.15 0.88
C HIS A 85 -1.52 1.73 1.86
N ALA A 86 -0.54 2.60 2.08
CA ALA A 86 0.58 2.34 2.98
C ALA A 86 0.73 3.46 3.99
N ASN A 87 1.15 3.10 5.21
CA ASN A 87 1.40 4.03 6.30
C ASN A 87 0.23 5.02 6.52
N VAL A 88 -1.01 4.53 6.36
CA VAL A 88 -2.23 5.34 6.39
C VAL A 88 -2.43 6.03 7.73
N MET A 89 -2.13 5.33 8.82
CA MET A 89 -2.31 5.80 10.18
C MET A 89 -1.36 5.05 11.10
N LYS A 90 -1.04 5.64 12.26
CA LYS A 90 -0.16 5.05 13.28
C LYS A 90 -0.49 3.57 13.61
N PRO A 91 -1.77 3.18 13.84
CA PRO A 91 -2.09 1.78 14.16
C PRO A 91 -1.78 0.77 13.04
N MET A 92 -1.83 1.19 11.76
CA MET A 92 -1.42 0.32 10.64
C MET A 92 0.09 0.04 10.70
N VAL A 93 0.88 1.09 10.97
CA VAL A 93 2.33 0.98 11.07
C VAL A 93 2.72 0.11 12.27
N GLU A 94 2.08 0.31 13.42
CA GLU A 94 2.31 -0.49 14.63
C GLU A 94 2.02 -1.97 14.41
N VAL A 95 0.90 -2.32 13.76
CA VAL A 95 0.59 -3.72 13.43
C VAL A 95 1.61 -4.32 12.48
N SER A 96 2.04 -3.56 11.48
CA SER A 96 3.09 -4.04 10.56
C SER A 96 4.42 -4.25 11.27
N VAL A 97 4.78 -3.36 12.19
CA VAL A 97 6.01 -3.52 12.98
C VAL A 97 5.92 -4.69 13.95
N GLN A 98 4.77 -4.90 14.59
CA GLN A 98 4.54 -6.06 15.47
C GLN A 98 4.57 -7.38 14.70
N GLY A 99 4.00 -7.44 13.51
CA GLY A 99 3.90 -8.68 12.72
C GLY A 99 5.14 -9.03 11.88
N TRP A 100 5.91 -8.03 11.42
CA TRP A 100 7.04 -8.24 10.49
C TRP A 100 8.32 -7.50 10.91
N GLY A 101 8.32 -6.78 12.04
CA GLY A 101 9.45 -5.96 12.47
C GLY A 101 9.67 -4.71 11.60
N LYS A 102 8.80 -4.42 10.63
CA LYS A 102 8.99 -3.38 9.62
C LYS A 102 7.71 -2.61 9.33
N THR A 103 7.86 -1.34 8.98
CA THR A 103 6.76 -0.51 8.48
C THR A 103 6.23 -1.08 7.15
N PRO A 104 4.99 -0.76 6.75
CA PRO A 104 4.47 -1.17 5.45
C PRO A 104 5.36 -0.76 4.27
N ILE A 105 5.88 0.47 4.28
CA ILE A 105 6.79 0.94 3.22
C ILE A 105 8.08 0.15 3.19
N MET A 106 8.73 -0.12 4.34
CA MET A 106 9.97 -0.89 4.35
C MET A 106 9.75 -2.35 3.93
N ARG A 107 8.58 -2.94 4.19
CA ARG A 107 8.22 -4.26 3.64
C ARG A 107 8.17 -4.25 2.12
N LEU A 108 7.55 -3.22 1.53
CA LEU A 108 7.51 -3.07 0.08
C LEU A 108 8.89 -2.78 -0.52
N TYR A 109 9.72 -2.00 0.18
CA TYR A 109 11.08 -1.70 -0.25
C TYR A 109 11.94 -2.97 -0.27
N ASP A 110 11.95 -3.71 0.84
CA ASP A 110 12.79 -4.92 0.98
C ASP A 110 12.36 -6.07 0.07
N SER A 111 11.06 -6.14 -0.27
CA SER A 111 10.55 -7.12 -1.23
C SER A 111 10.75 -6.72 -2.69
N GLY A 112 11.21 -5.48 -2.96
CA GLY A 112 11.32 -4.94 -4.32
C GLY A 112 9.98 -4.53 -4.95
N ALA A 113 8.92 -4.41 -4.15
CA ALA A 113 7.57 -4.05 -4.58
C ALA A 113 7.33 -2.53 -4.76
N LEU A 114 8.31 -1.69 -4.40
CA LEU A 114 8.29 -0.25 -4.69
C LEU A 114 8.83 0.06 -6.10
N GLY A 115 8.53 1.24 -6.64
CA GLY A 115 9.05 1.67 -7.93
C GLY A 115 8.29 2.83 -8.57
N ARG A 116 8.81 3.32 -9.70
CA ARG A 116 8.27 4.46 -10.45
C ARG A 116 6.81 4.32 -10.93
N ASN A 117 6.31 3.09 -11.03
CA ASN A 117 4.93 2.78 -11.43
C ASN A 117 4.03 2.47 -10.22
N VAL A 118 4.48 2.78 -9.00
CA VAL A 118 3.73 2.53 -7.77
C VAL A 118 3.22 3.86 -7.20
N VAL A 119 1.95 3.89 -6.82
CA VAL A 119 1.31 5.01 -6.12
C VAL A 119 0.75 4.52 -4.79
N LEU A 120 1.18 5.14 -3.70
CA LEU A 120 0.73 4.80 -2.35
C LEU A 120 -0.11 5.92 -1.74
N ALA A 121 -1.37 5.60 -1.45
CA ALA A 121 -2.33 6.52 -0.88
C ALA A 121 -2.10 6.76 0.61
N HIS A 122 -2.48 7.96 1.03
CA HIS A 122 -2.33 8.54 2.36
C HIS A 122 -0.88 8.84 2.74
N ALA A 123 -0.04 7.82 2.95
CA ALA A 123 1.35 7.99 3.41
C ALA A 123 1.49 8.98 4.57
N ALA A 124 0.56 8.92 5.53
CA ALA A 124 0.43 9.92 6.59
C ALA A 124 1.43 9.73 7.73
N TYR A 125 1.82 8.48 8.02
CA TYR A 125 2.68 8.12 9.15
C TYR A 125 3.99 7.52 8.65
N MET A 126 4.87 8.37 8.13
CA MET A 126 6.13 7.98 7.47
C MET A 126 7.31 8.25 8.40
N SER A 127 8.16 7.25 8.62
CA SER A 127 9.47 7.46 9.23
C SER A 127 10.47 8.01 8.21
N GLY A 128 11.60 8.57 8.67
CA GLY A 128 12.66 9.02 7.76
C GLY A 128 13.18 7.92 6.82
N LYS A 129 13.21 6.66 7.27
CA LYS A 129 13.57 5.51 6.41
C LYS A 129 12.54 5.27 5.32
N ASP A 130 11.25 5.38 5.65
CA ASP A 130 10.16 5.23 4.68
C ASP A 130 10.26 6.30 3.59
N ILE A 131 10.53 7.55 3.98
CA ILE A 131 10.67 8.70 3.07
C ILE A 131 11.87 8.50 2.12
N LEU A 132 13.01 8.05 2.65
CA LEU A 132 14.19 7.76 1.83
C LEU A 132 13.93 6.60 0.86
N ALA A 133 13.25 5.54 1.30
CA ALA A 133 12.90 4.41 0.45
C ALA A 133 12.02 4.82 -0.74
N VAL A 134 10.94 5.59 -0.50
CA VAL A 134 10.07 6.02 -1.61
C VAL A 134 10.76 6.97 -2.57
N ARG A 135 11.66 7.82 -2.07
CA ARG A 135 12.50 8.69 -2.91
C ARG A 135 13.43 7.87 -3.79
N GLU A 136 14.17 6.94 -3.20
CA GLU A 136 15.15 6.10 -3.89
C GLU A 136 14.50 5.32 -5.05
N THR A 137 13.30 4.78 -4.81
CA THR A 137 12.59 3.97 -5.82
C THR A 137 11.73 4.80 -6.76
N ASN A 138 11.70 6.13 -6.61
CA ASN A 138 10.80 7.05 -7.34
C ASN A 138 9.32 6.67 -7.21
N THR A 139 8.92 6.09 -6.07
CA THR A 139 7.52 5.77 -5.76
C THR A 139 6.74 7.07 -5.56
N SER A 140 5.55 7.14 -6.14
CA SER A 140 4.66 8.29 -5.97
C SER A 140 3.75 8.12 -4.75
N LEU A 141 3.39 9.24 -4.12
CA LEU A 141 2.44 9.25 -3.00
C LEU A 141 1.17 10.00 -3.41
N ALA A 142 0.01 9.55 -2.95
CA ALA A 142 -1.25 10.29 -3.12
C ALA A 142 -1.69 10.88 -1.78
N HIS A 143 -1.69 12.21 -1.68
CA HIS A 143 -2.06 12.94 -0.47
C HIS A 143 -3.58 13.10 -0.37
N CYS A 144 -4.23 12.09 0.21
CA CYS A 144 -5.69 12.06 0.39
C CYS A 144 -6.15 12.91 1.59
N VAL A 145 -5.96 14.23 1.56
CA VAL A 145 -6.19 15.17 2.68
C VAL A 145 -7.58 15.01 3.29
N LEU A 146 -8.63 15.13 2.47
CA LEU A 146 -10.01 15.14 2.95
C LEU A 146 -10.37 13.82 3.66
N ALA A 147 -10.06 12.68 3.04
CA ALA A 147 -10.29 11.37 3.63
C ALA A 147 -9.52 11.20 4.95
N SER A 148 -8.26 11.65 4.97
CA SER A 148 -7.40 11.55 6.15
C SER A 148 -7.87 12.44 7.31
N MET A 149 -8.46 13.60 7.01
CA MET A 149 -9.09 14.46 8.01
C MET A 149 -10.39 13.86 8.53
N SER A 150 -11.29 13.43 7.64
CA SER A 150 -12.58 12.86 8.01
C SER A 150 -12.44 11.59 8.86
N LEU A 151 -11.43 10.76 8.57
CA LEU A 151 -11.19 9.50 9.27
C LEU A 151 -10.10 9.62 10.35
N GLN A 152 -9.64 10.83 10.65
CA GLN A 152 -8.69 11.13 11.73
C GLN A 152 -7.37 10.32 11.63
N TYR A 153 -6.88 10.13 10.41
CA TYR A 153 -5.61 9.43 10.16
C TYR A 153 -4.38 10.25 10.56
N GLY A 154 -4.55 11.56 10.76
CA GLY A 154 -3.51 12.45 11.27
C GLY A 154 -2.51 12.92 10.22
N SER A 155 -2.84 12.86 8.92
CA SER A 155 -1.94 13.29 7.83
C SER A 155 -1.49 14.74 7.94
N CYS A 156 -2.34 15.65 8.42
CA CYS A 156 -1.99 17.06 8.60
C CYS A 156 -1.19 17.34 9.89
N LEU A 157 -1.15 16.38 10.82
CA LEU A 157 -0.45 16.54 12.10
C LEU A 157 0.90 15.83 12.13
N PHE A 158 0.99 14.67 11.45
CA PHE A 158 2.15 13.79 11.48
C PHE A 158 2.80 13.58 10.11
N GLY A 159 2.17 14.04 9.03
CA GLY A 159 2.71 13.93 7.69
C GLY A 159 3.78 14.97 7.41
N HIS A 160 4.79 14.59 6.64
CA HIS A 160 5.92 15.42 6.21
C HIS A 160 5.80 15.82 4.73
N PHE A 161 4.59 16.13 4.26
CA PHE A 161 4.32 16.34 2.83
C PHE A 161 5.12 17.51 2.23
N PRO A 162 5.23 18.69 2.86
CA PRO A 162 6.07 19.78 2.34
C PRO A 162 7.53 19.36 2.18
N GLU A 163 8.10 18.70 3.20
CA GLU A 163 9.50 18.24 3.15
C GLU A 163 9.70 17.16 2.08
N MET A 164 8.73 16.26 1.92
CA MET A 164 8.78 15.25 0.86
C MET A 164 8.72 15.88 -0.54
N VAL A 165 7.93 16.95 -0.74
CA VAL A 165 7.92 17.72 -1.99
C VAL A 165 9.26 18.41 -2.23
N ASP A 166 9.83 19.05 -1.21
CA ASP A 166 11.16 19.68 -1.29
C ASP A 166 12.28 18.66 -1.59
N MET A 167 12.09 17.42 -1.18
CA MET A 167 12.97 16.29 -1.51
C MET A 167 12.79 15.75 -2.94
N GLY A 168 11.84 16.27 -3.72
CA GLY A 168 11.56 15.85 -5.09
C GLY A 168 10.73 14.57 -5.19
N ILE A 169 10.06 14.14 -4.12
CA ILE A 169 9.12 13.02 -4.17
C ILE A 169 7.85 13.49 -4.87
N ASN A 170 7.35 12.69 -5.82
CA ASN A 170 6.09 12.99 -6.49
C ASN A 170 4.92 12.77 -5.54
N ILE A 171 4.14 13.82 -5.28
CA ILE A 171 2.95 13.79 -4.43
C ILE A 171 1.77 14.38 -5.21
N THR A 172 0.66 13.64 -5.28
CA THR A 172 -0.56 14.02 -6.00
C THR A 172 -1.78 14.13 -5.11
#